data_AF-A0A966ISN8-F1
#
_entry.id   AF-A0A966ISN8-F1
#
_cell.length_a   1.000
_cell.length_b   1.000
_cell.length_c   1.000
_cell.angle_alpha   90.00
_cell.angle_beta   90.00
_cell.angle_gamma   90.00
#
_symmetry.space_group_name_H-M   'P 1'
#
loop_
_entity.id
_entity.type
_entity.pdbx_description
1 polymer ?
#
loop_
_entity_poly.entity_id
_entity_poly.type
_entity_poly.pdbx_seq_one_letter_code
_entity_poly.pdbx_strand_id
1 'polypeptide(L)'
;MGIKPERDRILLVGHGRENLHQIEGVLPGLVTLLEIHDPKNPPHEISSEIDAAVFYTSIHDGISQSLIHVWNYVAERMIPRLLVISIKGESESDFDDIVLIARRTLEEMGTPFLVMHSEDGRKSRC
;
A
#
# COMPACT_ATOMS: atom_id res chain seq x y z
N MET A 1 14.14 23.25 -13.20
CA MET A 1 14.60 22.09 -14.01
C MET A 1 13.96 20.86 -13.40
N GLY A 2 12.80 20.44 -13.93
CA GLY A 2 12.04 19.31 -13.38
C GLY A 2 12.63 18.01 -13.89
N ILE A 3 13.10 17.15 -12.98
CA ILE A 3 13.56 15.81 -13.30
C ILE A 3 12.30 15.03 -13.70
N LYS A 4 12.11 14.79 -15.00
CA LYS A 4 11.04 13.92 -15.47
C LYS A 4 11.54 12.48 -15.27
N PRO A 5 10.87 11.64 -14.46
CA PRO A 5 11.28 10.24 -14.32
C PRO A 5 11.20 9.56 -15.69
N GLU A 6 12.28 8.86 -16.05
CA GLU A 6 12.45 8.25 -17.38
C GLU A 6 11.64 6.94 -17.51
N ARG A 7 11.28 6.32 -16.39
CA ARG A 7 10.47 5.08 -16.27
C ARG A 7 9.77 5.03 -14.91
N ASP A 8 8.75 4.19 -14.80
CA ASP A 8 8.09 3.90 -13.53
C ASP A 8 9.06 3.18 -12.59
N ARG A 9 9.35 3.79 -11.45
CA ARG A 9 10.32 3.29 -10.44
C ARG A 9 9.65 2.70 -9.21
N ILE A 10 8.34 2.94 -9.07
CA ILE A 10 7.54 2.54 -7.92
C ILE A 10 6.48 1.54 -8.36
N LEU A 11 6.39 0.41 -7.67
CA LEU A 11 5.29 -0.54 -7.85
C LEU A 11 4.15 -0.17 -6.90
N LEU A 12 2.97 0.16 -7.41
CA LEU A 12 1.77 0.36 -6.60
C LEU A 12 0.90 -0.89 -6.63
N VAL A 13 0.68 -1.50 -5.48
CA VAL A 13 -0.04 -2.77 -5.30
C VAL A 13 -1.33 -2.51 -4.53
N GLY A 14 -2.48 -3.03 -4.98
CA GLY A 14 -3.71 -2.91 -4.19
C GLY A 14 -4.91 -3.67 -4.74
N HIS A 15 -6.02 -3.62 -4.01
CA HIS A 15 -7.29 -4.24 -4.38
C HIS A 15 -8.19 -3.27 -5.15
N GLY A 16 -8.61 -3.67 -6.35
CA GLY A 16 -9.60 -2.97 -7.18
C GLY A 16 -9.13 -1.70 -7.90
N ARG A 17 -9.62 -1.51 -9.13
CA ARG A 17 -9.28 -0.41 -10.06
C ARG A 17 -9.57 0.99 -9.52
N GLU A 18 -10.65 1.14 -8.76
CA GLU A 18 -11.18 2.47 -8.41
C GLU A 18 -10.28 3.25 -7.46
N ASN A 19 -9.54 2.58 -6.58
CA ASN A 19 -8.63 3.23 -5.65
C ASN A 19 -7.24 3.48 -6.28
N LEU A 20 -6.78 2.58 -7.16
CA LEU A 20 -5.46 2.66 -7.78
C LEU A 20 -5.39 3.81 -8.81
N HIS A 21 -6.46 4.06 -9.58
CA HIS A 21 -6.50 5.18 -10.53
C HIS A 21 -6.45 6.57 -9.86
N GLN A 22 -6.97 6.73 -8.63
CA GLN A 22 -6.81 8.00 -7.91
C GLN A 22 -5.34 8.26 -7.59
N ILE A 23 -4.59 7.24 -7.19
CA ILE A 23 -3.17 7.38 -6.84
C ILE A 23 -2.31 7.53 -8.10
N GLU A 24 -2.61 6.77 -9.16
CA GLU A 24 -1.96 6.93 -10.47
C GLU A 24 -2.11 8.37 -11.00
N GLY A 25 -3.32 8.95 -10.87
CA GLY A 25 -3.58 10.33 -11.26
C GLY A 25 -2.77 11.37 -10.48
N VAL A 26 -2.36 11.05 -9.26
CA VAL A 26 -1.50 11.92 -8.41
C VAL A 26 -0.02 11.75 -8.75
N LEU A 27 0.41 10.57 -9.21
CA LEU A 27 1.81 10.23 -9.51
C LEU A 27 2.01 9.68 -10.93
N PRO A 28 1.61 10.42 -11.99
CA PRO A 28 1.65 9.90 -13.35
C PRO A 28 3.08 9.67 -13.84
N GLY A 29 3.35 8.49 -14.40
CA GLY A 29 4.65 8.11 -14.97
C GLY A 29 5.76 7.86 -13.93
N LEU A 30 5.39 7.71 -12.66
CA LEU A 30 6.30 7.27 -11.59
C LEU A 30 5.95 5.86 -11.10
N VAL A 31 4.69 5.44 -11.28
CA VAL A 31 4.11 4.23 -10.69
C VAL A 31 3.69 3.22 -11.75
N THR A 32 4.04 1.96 -11.55
CA THR A 32 3.47 0.81 -12.25
C THR A 32 2.37 0.21 -11.38
N LEU A 33 1.16 0.08 -11.92
CA LEU A 33 0.01 -0.47 -11.19
C LEU A 33 0.00 -1.99 -11.21
N LEU A 34 -0.24 -2.58 -10.04
CA LEU A 34 -0.42 -3.99 -9.85
C LEU A 34 -1.70 -4.28 -9.08
N GLU A 35 -2.70 -4.74 -9.84
CA GLU A 35 -4.02 -5.01 -9.30
C GLU A 35 -4.12 -6.44 -8.80
N ILE A 36 -4.44 -6.58 -7.52
CA ILE A 36 -4.66 -7.88 -6.89
C ILE A 36 -6.08 -8.35 -7.23
N HIS A 37 -6.21 -9.29 -8.17
CA HIS A 37 -7.49 -9.88 -8.55
C HIS A 37 -7.70 -11.31 -8.03
N ASP A 38 -6.64 -12.11 -7.82
CA ASP A 38 -6.77 -13.51 -7.38
C ASP A 38 -5.59 -13.95 -6.47
N PRO A 39 -5.85 -14.52 -5.27
CA PRO A 39 -4.83 -15.11 -4.40
C PRO A 39 -4.05 -16.28 -5.00
N LYS A 40 -4.54 -16.92 -6.06
CA LYS A 40 -3.91 -18.10 -6.67
C LYS A 40 -2.96 -17.79 -7.82
N ASN A 41 -3.00 -16.58 -8.36
CA ASN A 41 -2.15 -16.18 -9.48
C ASN A 41 -1.46 -14.85 -9.17
N PRO A 42 -0.46 -14.87 -8.29
CA PRO A 42 0.32 -13.67 -8.02
C PRO A 42 1.05 -13.25 -9.31
N PRO A 43 1.24 -11.94 -9.52
CA PRO A 43 1.94 -11.43 -10.67
C PRO A 43 3.36 -12.01 -10.70
N HIS A 44 3.65 -12.76 -11.76
CA HIS A 44 4.87 -13.55 -11.87
C HIS A 44 6.11 -12.71 -12.21
N GLU A 45 5.93 -11.48 -12.71
CA GLU A 45 7.03 -10.64 -13.15
C GLU A 45 6.87 -9.22 -12.60
N ILE A 46 7.51 -8.96 -11.46
CA ILE A 46 7.88 -7.58 -11.10
C ILE A 46 9.24 -7.33 -11.73
N SER A 47 9.33 -6.28 -12.55
CA SER A 47 10.59 -5.86 -13.18
C SER A 47 11.68 -5.66 -12.11
N SER A 48 12.90 -6.08 -12.43
CA SER A 48 14.08 -5.83 -11.57
C SER A 48 14.44 -4.34 -11.47
N GLU A 49 13.80 -3.47 -12.24
CA GLU A 49 14.02 -2.02 -12.25
C GLU A 49 13.19 -1.26 -11.18
N ILE A 50 12.40 -1.95 -10.35
CA ILE A 50 11.61 -1.32 -9.28
C ILE A 50 12.49 -0.98 -8.08
N ASP A 51 12.47 0.30 -7.67
CA ASP A 51 13.21 0.80 -6.52
C ASP A 51 12.43 0.77 -5.22
N ALA A 52 11.09 0.76 -5.29
CA ALA A 52 10.23 0.68 -4.12
C ALA A 52 8.83 0.12 -4.46
N ALA A 53 8.18 -0.49 -3.48
CA ALA A 53 6.79 -0.93 -3.58
C ALA A 53 5.89 -0.23 -2.55
N VAL A 54 4.72 0.21 -2.99
CA VAL A 54 3.68 0.78 -2.15
C VAL A 54 2.48 -0.16 -2.20
N PHE A 55 2.12 -0.71 -1.04
CA PHE A 55 0.95 -1.55 -0.86
C PHE A 55 -0.17 -0.71 -0.32
N TYR A 56 -1.28 -0.65 -1.03
CA TYR A 56 -2.46 0.10 -0.67
C TYR A 56 -3.59 -0.87 -0.32
N THR A 57 -4.19 -0.70 0.85
CA THR A 57 -5.41 -1.41 1.26
C THR A 57 -6.35 -0.49 2.03
N SER A 58 -7.61 -0.91 2.18
CA SER A 58 -8.58 -0.25 3.05
C SER A 58 -8.89 -1.10 4.28
N ILE A 59 -9.49 -0.47 5.31
CA ILE A 59 -10.04 -1.21 6.46
C ILE A 59 -11.09 -2.26 6.07
N HIS A 60 -11.77 -2.06 4.94
CA HIS A 60 -12.81 -2.96 4.46
C HIS A 60 -12.22 -4.17 3.70
N ASP A 61 -11.15 -3.95 2.94
CA ASP A 61 -10.49 -5.00 2.15
C ASP A 61 -9.52 -5.83 3.01
N GLY A 62 -8.95 -5.21 4.04
CA GLY A 62 -8.03 -5.85 4.97
C GLY A 62 -6.74 -6.34 4.30
N ILE A 63 -6.15 -7.38 4.87
CA ILE A 63 -4.90 -7.97 4.37
C ILE A 63 -5.17 -9.36 3.80
N SER A 64 -5.36 -9.40 2.48
CA SER A 64 -5.60 -10.64 1.75
C SER A 64 -4.35 -11.52 1.60
N GLN A 65 -4.55 -12.81 1.35
CA GLN A 65 -3.47 -13.76 1.05
C GLN A 65 -2.65 -13.38 -0.19
N SER A 66 -3.27 -12.85 -1.24
CA SER A 66 -2.53 -12.40 -2.43
C SER A 66 -1.63 -11.20 -2.11
N LEU A 67 -2.10 -10.29 -1.26
CA LEU A 67 -1.30 -9.13 -0.83
C LEU A 67 -0.07 -9.58 -0.05
N ILE A 68 -0.25 -10.55 0.87
CA ILE A 68 0.85 -11.18 1.61
C ILE A 68 1.84 -11.87 0.66
N HIS A 69 1.33 -12.55 -0.38
CA HIS A 69 2.21 -13.20 -1.36
C HIS A 69 3.07 -12.17 -2.10
N VAL A 70 2.48 -11.11 -2.64
CA VAL A 70 3.24 -10.05 -3.34
C VAL A 70 4.19 -9.34 -2.38
N TRP A 71 3.77 -9.11 -1.13
CA TRP A 71 4.62 -8.56 -0.09
C TRP A 71 5.89 -9.37 0.12
N ASN A 72 5.76 -10.69 0.28
CA ASN A 72 6.90 -11.59 0.46
C ASN A 72 7.76 -11.67 -0.81
N TYR A 73 7.14 -11.70 -1.99
CA TYR A 73 7.86 -11.71 -3.26
C TYR A 73 8.75 -10.44 -3.43
N VAL A 74 8.24 -9.28 -3.00
CA VAL A 74 9.00 -8.01 -2.97
C VAL A 74 10.09 -8.06 -1.88
N ALA A 75 9.78 -8.65 -0.72
CA ALA A 75 10.71 -8.82 0.39
C ALA A 75 11.95 -9.65 0.01
N GLU A 76 11.76 -10.78 -0.68
CA GLU A 76 12.84 -11.65 -1.16
C GLU A 76 13.83 -10.94 -2.08
N ARG A 77 13.40 -9.85 -2.73
CA ARG A 77 14.22 -9.03 -3.64
C ARG A 77 14.86 -7.83 -2.95
N MET A 78 14.70 -7.69 -1.63
CA MET A 78 15.22 -6.56 -0.85
C MET A 78 14.70 -5.21 -1.35
N ILE A 79 13.53 -5.18 -1.99
CA ILE A 79 12.92 -3.94 -2.47
C ILE A 79 12.28 -3.22 -1.28
N PRO A 80 12.63 -1.94 -1.02
CA PRO A 80 11.97 -1.10 -0.02
C PRO A 80 10.45 -1.08 -0.21
N ARG A 81 9.69 -1.20 0.88
CA ARG A 81 8.24 -1.38 0.79
C ARG A 81 7.49 -0.61 1.88
N LEU A 82 6.35 -0.02 1.50
CA LEU A 82 5.48 0.77 2.36
C LEU A 82 4.06 0.18 2.33
N LEU A 83 3.41 0.08 3.50
CA LEU A 83 1.98 -0.22 3.60
C LEU A 83 1.20 1.07 3.88
N VAL A 84 0.23 1.36 3.03
CA VAL A 84 -0.72 2.47 3.13
C VAL A 84 -2.09 1.86 3.39
N ILE A 85 -2.71 2.29 4.49
CA ILE A 85 -4.05 1.85 4.88
C ILE A 85 -4.97 3.06 4.80
N SER A 86 -5.97 3.01 3.93
CA SER A 86 -7.01 4.03 3.85
C SER A 86 -8.13 3.75 4.83
N ILE A 87 -8.54 4.79 5.54
CA ILE A 87 -9.72 4.81 6.40
C ILE A 87 -10.74 5.73 5.73
N LYS A 88 -11.95 5.23 5.47
CA LYS A 88 -13.08 6.05 5.01
C LYS A 88 -14.21 5.89 6.03
N GLY A 89 -14.54 6.97 6.75
CA GLY A 89 -15.60 6.98 7.76
C GLY A 89 -15.10 7.07 9.21
N GLU A 90 -16.04 7.05 10.16
CA GLU A 90 -15.79 7.20 11.61
C GLU A 90 -15.74 5.84 12.32
N SER A 91 -14.69 5.06 12.12
CA SER A 91 -14.44 3.88 12.95
C SER A 91 -12.96 3.73 13.32
N GLU A 92 -12.54 4.55 14.29
CA GLU A 92 -11.17 4.51 14.85
C GLU A 92 -10.80 3.15 15.47
N SER A 93 -11.79 2.41 15.99
CA SER A 93 -11.57 1.06 16.51
C SER A 93 -11.01 0.11 15.45
N ASP A 94 -11.39 0.28 14.18
CA ASP A 94 -10.99 -0.62 13.11
C ASP A 94 -9.55 -0.37 12.65
N PHE A 95 -8.99 0.82 12.96
CA PHE A 95 -7.62 1.16 12.60
C PHE A 95 -6.58 0.42 13.44
N ASP A 96 -6.74 0.40 14.76
CA ASP A 96 -5.80 -0.30 15.64
C ASP A 96 -5.81 -1.81 15.34
N ASP A 97 -6.99 -2.37 15.05
CA ASP A 97 -7.15 -3.77 14.68
C ASP A 97 -6.45 -4.11 13.37
N ILE A 98 -6.63 -3.31 12.30
CA ILE A 98 -5.95 -3.58 11.03
C ILE A 98 -4.43 -3.38 11.13
N VAL A 99 -3.95 -2.42 11.92
CA VAL A 99 -2.52 -2.25 12.19
C VAL A 99 -1.96 -3.46 12.92
N LEU A 100 -2.68 -3.96 13.93
CA LEU A 100 -2.31 -5.17 14.66
C LEU A 100 -2.25 -6.38 13.73
N ILE A 101 -3.25 -6.54 12.86
CA ILE A 101 -3.27 -7.60 11.83
C ILE A 101 -2.07 -7.44 10.90
N ALA A 102 -1.81 -6.24 10.38
CA ALA A 102 -0.68 -5.98 9.48
C ALA A 102 0.66 -6.40 10.05
N ARG A 103 0.92 -6.02 11.31
CA ARG A 103 2.16 -6.36 12.01
C ARG A 103 2.31 -7.87 12.24
N ARG A 104 1.21 -8.57 12.50
CA ARG A 104 1.22 -10.02 12.72
C ARG A 104 1.39 -10.81 11.44
N THR A 105 0.83 -10.32 10.34
CA THR A 105 0.67 -11.10 9.12
C THR A 105 1.75 -10.83 8.08
N LEU A 106 2.27 -9.61 8.01
CA LEU A 106 3.31 -9.23 7.06
C LEU A 106 4.68 -9.49 7.69
N GLU A 107 5.24 -8.54 8.42
CA GLU A 107 6.47 -8.65 9.23
C GLU A 107 6.46 -7.53 10.28
N GLU A 108 7.38 -7.56 11.26
CA GLU A 108 7.52 -6.47 12.22
C GLU A 108 8.01 -5.19 11.52
N MET A 109 7.08 -4.30 11.17
CA MET A 109 7.37 -3.04 10.50
C MET A 109 7.67 -1.91 11.49
N GLY A 110 8.79 -1.22 11.32
CA GLY A 110 9.01 0.10 11.95
C GLY A 110 8.00 1.10 11.41
N THR A 111 7.06 1.58 12.23
CA THR A 111 5.93 2.40 11.76
C THR A 111 6.09 3.86 12.19
N PRO A 112 6.46 4.80 11.30
CA PRO A 112 6.07 6.19 11.48
C PRO A 112 4.59 6.28 11.10
N PHE A 113 3.72 6.40 12.11
CA PHE A 113 2.28 6.59 11.88
C PHE A 113 2.01 7.99 11.34
N LEU A 114 1.50 8.10 10.11
CA LEU A 114 0.86 9.32 9.61
C LEU A 114 -0.65 9.15 9.76
N VAL A 115 -1.19 9.55 10.91
CA VAL A 115 -2.65 9.60 11.14
C VAL A 115 -3.14 10.94 10.62
N MET A 116 -3.92 10.94 9.53
CA MET A 116 -4.60 12.16 9.09
C MET A 116 -5.80 12.41 9.99
N HIS A 117 -5.68 13.39 10.88
CA HIS A 117 -6.82 13.95 11.61
C HIS A 117 -7.61 14.91 10.70
N SER A 118 -8.86 15.21 11.05
CA SER A 118 -9.69 16.25 10.43
C SER A 118 -8.91 17.57 10.25
N GLU A 119 -9.39 18.46 9.37
CA GLU A 119 -8.72 19.71 9.00
C GLU A 119 -8.29 20.61 10.18
N ASP A 120 -8.85 20.41 11.39
CA ASP A 120 -8.51 21.14 12.61
C ASP A 120 -7.37 20.51 13.45
N GLY A 121 -6.77 19.40 13.00
CA GLY A 121 -5.63 18.77 13.65
C GLY A 121 -5.92 18.21 15.05
N ARG A 122 -7.19 18.09 15.43
CA ARG A 122 -7.57 17.53 16.74
C ARG A 122 -7.46 16.02 16.71
N LYS A 123 -6.73 15.50 17.70
CA LYS A 123 -6.81 14.08 18.05
C LYS A 123 -8.25 13.81 18.47
N SER A 124 -8.89 12.90 17.76
CA SER A 124 -10.05 12.21 18.28
C SER A 124 -9.71 11.63 19.65
N ARG A 125 -10.58 11.87 20.62
CA ARG A 125 -10.33 11.48 22.01
C ARG A 125 -10.45 9.96 22.12
N CYS A 126 -9.39 9.35 22.65
CA CYS A 126 -9.39 8.02 23.24
C CYS A 126 -10.53 7.83 24.24
#